data_AF-A0A7L0AGM5-F1
#
_entry.id   AF-A0A7L0AGM5-F1
#
_cell.length_a   1.000
_cell.length_b   1.000
_cell.length_c   1.000
_cell.angle_alpha   90.00
_cell.angle_beta   90.00
_cell.angle_gamma   90.00
#
_symmetry.space_group_name_H-M   'P 1'
#
loop_
_entity.id
_entity.type
_entity.pdbx_description
1 polymer ?
#
loop_
_entity_poly.entity_id
_entity_poly.type
_entity_poly.pdbx_seq_one_letter_code
_entity_poly.pdbx_strand_id
1 'polypeptide(L)' 'AQSLRCYTCKEPTDIAKCRTVTLCPPKATVCTTTLHSVDSGYPFFGNITVTRSCEEECSPSYGIGATRPKSCCYTDLC' A
#
# COMPACT_ATOMS: atom_id res chain seq x y z
N ALA A 1 -23.39 -5.55 6.98
CA ALA A 1 -21.95 -5.24 7.08
C ALA A 1 -21.50 -4.67 5.74
N GLN A 2 -20.88 -3.49 5.73
CA GLN A 2 -20.35 -2.89 4.51
C GLN A 2 -18.90 -3.37 4.32
N SER A 3 -18.56 -3.86 3.13
CA SER A 3 -17.20 -4.34 2.86
C SER A 3 -16.26 -3.16 2.63
N LEU A 4 -15.05 -3.21 3.19
CA LEU A 4 -14.02 -2.20 3.03
C LEU A 4 -13.68 -2.01 1.54
N ARG A 5 -13.41 -0.78 1.13
CA ARG A 5 -12.93 -0.41 -0.21
C ARG A 5 -11.53 0.16 -0.10
N CYS A 6 -10.60 -0.41 -0.85
CA CYS A 6 -9.21 0.07 -0.88
C CYS A 6 -8.81 0.47 -2.29
N TYR A 7 -7.81 1.34 -2.42
CA TYR A 7 -7.06 1.43 -3.65
C TYR A 7 -6.17 0.20 -3.81
N THR A 8 -6.13 -0.40 -5.01
CA THR A 8 -5.28 -1.55 -5.29
C THR A 8 -4.52 -1.42 -6.61
N CYS A 9 -3.38 -2.10 -6.69
CA CYS A 9 -2.65 -2.33 -7.93
C CYS A 9 -1.81 -3.61 -7.78
N LYS A 10 -1.82 -4.47 -8.81
CA LYS A 10 -1.18 -5.80 -8.77
C LYS A 10 0.34 -5.74 -8.91
N GLU A 11 0.84 -4.74 -9.61
CA GLU A 11 2.26 -4.57 -9.91
C GLU A 11 2.74 -3.24 -9.30
N PRO A 12 4.05 -3.11 -8.97
CA PRO A 12 4.62 -1.85 -8.52
C PRO A 12 4.31 -0.72 -9.51
N THR A 13 3.42 0.16 -9.09
CA THR A 13 2.85 1.22 -9.94
C THR A 13 3.16 2.56 -9.30
N ASP A 14 3.34 3.60 -10.12
CA ASP A 14 3.46 4.97 -9.63
C ASP A 14 2.33 5.31 -8.63
N ILE A 15 2.67 5.94 -7.52
CA ILE A 15 1.73 6.23 -6.42
C ILE A 15 0.51 7.05 -6.87
N ALA A 16 0.66 7.92 -7.87
CA ALA A 16 -0.45 8.70 -8.41
C ALA A 16 -1.39 7.83 -9.26
N LYS A 17 -0.89 6.74 -9.84
CA LYS A 17 -1.63 5.81 -10.70
C LYS A 17 -2.20 4.61 -9.95
N CYS A 18 -1.64 4.19 -8.81
CA CYS A 18 -2.16 3.08 -7.99
C CYS A 18 -3.43 3.49 -7.20
N ARG A 19 -4.52 3.74 -7.92
CA ARG A 19 -5.80 4.24 -7.39
C ARG A 19 -7.01 3.44 -7.90
N THR A 20 -6.83 2.17 -8.26
CA THR A 20 -7.96 1.33 -8.67
C THR A 20 -8.82 0.99 -7.46
N VAL A 21 -10.04 1.53 -7.42
CA VAL A 21 -10.98 1.24 -6.34
C VAL A 21 -11.42 -0.22 -6.40
N THR A 22 -11.17 -0.97 -5.33
CA THR A 22 -11.52 -2.39 -5.23
C THR A 22 -12.33 -2.64 -3.98
N LEU A 23 -13.40 -3.43 -4.12
CA LEU A 23 -14.14 -3.96 -2.97
C LEU A 23 -13.32 -5.10 -2.36
N CYS A 24 -12.95 -4.97 -1.10
CA CYS A 24 -12.18 -6.00 -0.42
C CYS A 24 -13.03 -7.24 -0.12
N PRO A 25 -12.40 -8.42 -0.03
CA PRO A 25 -13.05 -9.63 0.48
C PRO A 25 -13.65 -9.39 1.87
N PRO A 26 -14.74 -10.08 2.25
CA PRO A 26 -15.43 -9.85 3.52
C PRO A 26 -14.59 -10.14 4.77
N LYS A 27 -13.50 -10.91 4.63
CA LYS A 27 -12.53 -11.16 5.71
C LYS A 27 -11.46 -10.07 5.83
N ALA A 28 -11.22 -9.32 4.74
CA ALA A 28 -10.20 -8.29 4.72
C ALA A 28 -10.72 -7.02 5.40
N THR A 29 -10.03 -6.60 6.46
CA THR A 29 -10.41 -5.46 7.30
C THR A 29 -9.44 -4.29 7.20
N VAL A 30 -8.35 -4.45 6.44
CA VAL A 30 -7.29 -3.45 6.34
C VAL A 30 -6.82 -3.27 4.90
N CYS A 31 -6.59 -2.02 4.50
CA CYS A 31 -5.87 -1.67 3.29
C CYS A 31 -4.38 -1.63 3.60
N THR A 32 -3.55 -2.20 2.73
CA THR A 32 -2.10 -2.18 2.87
C THR A 32 -1.46 -1.45 1.69
N THR A 33 -0.41 -0.68 1.96
CA THR A 33 0.42 -0.01 0.95
C THR A 33 1.88 -0.37 1.22
N THR A 34 2.51 -1.05 0.25
CA THR A 34 3.94 -1.33 0.28
C THR A 34 4.64 -0.34 -0.64
N LEU A 35 5.59 0.40 -0.09
CA LEU A 35 6.43 1.31 -0.86
C LEU A 35 7.60 0.54 -1.45
N HIS A 36 7.85 0.72 -2.73
CA HIS A 36 9.01 0.20 -3.44
C HIS A 36 9.91 1.38 -3.79
N SER A 37 10.66 1.87 -2.79
CA SER A 37 11.69 2.88 -3.03
C SER A 37 12.85 2.28 -3.81
N VAL A 38 13.21 2.91 -4.92
CA VAL A 38 14.49 2.69 -5.59
C VAL A 38 15.49 3.60 -4.87
N ASP A 39 16.34 3.01 -4.04
CA ASP A 39 17.40 3.64 -3.23
C ASP A 39 16.98 4.76 -2.28
N SER A 40 17.07 4.46 -0.98
CA SER A 40 16.83 5.44 0.06
C SER A 40 18.02 6.37 0.34
N GLY A 41 18.38 7.24 -0.62
CA GLY A 41 19.45 8.24 -0.49
C GLY A 41 19.01 9.67 -0.82
N TYR A 42 19.42 10.63 0.01
CA TYR A 42 19.22 12.06 -0.29
C TYR A 42 20.16 12.50 -1.43
N PRO A 43 19.71 13.34 -2.38
CA PRO A 43 18.36 13.87 -2.54
C PRO A 43 17.48 12.89 -3.34
N PHE A 44 16.29 12.63 -2.83
CA PHE A 44 15.36 11.69 -3.45
C PHE A 44 14.58 12.35 -4.59
N PHE A 45 14.91 11.99 -5.83
CA PHE A 45 14.24 12.46 -7.04
C PHE A 45 13.69 11.29 -7.89
N GLY A 46 13.21 10.22 -7.24
CA GLY A 46 12.79 8.99 -7.91
C GLY A 46 11.29 8.78 -7.93
N ASN A 47 10.75 8.36 -9.08
CA ASN A 47 9.38 7.86 -9.24
C ASN A 47 9.06 6.82 -8.17
N ILE A 48 8.18 7.16 -7.23
CA ILE A 48 7.81 6.26 -6.13
C ILE A 48 6.80 5.26 -6.67
N THR A 49 7.20 3.99 -6.67
CA THR A 49 6.27 2.90 -6.98
C THR A 49 5.73 2.29 -5.69
N VAL A 50 4.47 1.90 -5.72
CA VAL A 50 3.77 1.27 -4.60
C VAL A 50 2.99 0.06 -5.11
N THR A 51 2.75 -0.89 -4.22
CA THR A 51 1.67 -1.86 -4.36
C THR A 51 0.65 -1.64 -3.26
N ARG A 52 -0.63 -1.76 -3.61
CA ARG A 52 -1.73 -1.64 -2.66
C ARG A 52 -2.67 -2.83 -2.73
N SER A 53 -3.11 -3.30 -1.58
CA SER A 53 -3.92 -4.53 -1.45
C SER A 53 -4.87 -4.47 -0.25
N CYS A 54 -5.81 -5.42 -0.20
CA CYS A 54 -6.63 -5.69 0.98
C CYS A 54 -6.04 -6.87 1.75
N GLU A 55 -5.99 -6.80 3.07
CA GLU A 55 -5.53 -7.89 3.94
C GLU A 55 -6.47 -8.08 5.14
N GLU A 56 -6.39 -9.25 5.77
CA GLU A 56 -7.17 -9.57 6.99
C GLU A 56 -6.53 -8.93 8.23
N GLU A 57 -5.20 -8.84 8.26
CA GLU A 57 -4.41 -8.31 9.36
C GLU A 57 -3.31 -7.37 8.83
N CYS A 58 -2.95 -6.36 9.61
CA CYS A 58 -1.83 -5.49 9.28
C CYS A 58 -0.53 -6.11 9.76
N SER A 59 0.37 -6.44 8.82
CA SER A 59 1.77 -6.75 9.13
C SER A 59 2.66 -5.62 8.64
N PRO A 60 2.86 -4.57 9.45
CA PRO A 60 3.64 -3.41 9.04
C PRO A 60 5.15 -3.71 9.08
N SER A 61 5.89 -3.19 8.11
CA SER A 61 7.35 -3.23 8.11
C SER A 61 7.88 -1.80 8.21
N TYR A 62 8.25 -1.40 9.42
CA TYR A 62 8.88 -0.11 9.67
C TYR A 62 10.22 -0.36 10.38
N GLY A 63 11.32 0.03 9.74
CA GLY A 63 12.66 -0.15 10.29
C GLY A 63 13.66 0.72 9.55
N ILE A 64 14.69 1.19 10.26
CA ILE A 64 15.82 1.87 9.65
C ILE A 64 16.52 0.86 8.72
N GLY A 65 16.62 1.18 7.42
CA GLY A 65 17.14 0.25 6.41
C GLY A 65 16.10 -0.70 5.80
N ALA A 66 14.80 -0.58 6.13
CA ALA A 66 13.75 -1.33 5.46
C ALA A 66 13.64 -0.87 3.99
N THR A 67 13.94 -1.78 3.07
CA THR A 67 13.92 -1.50 1.62
C THR A 67 12.52 -1.42 1.02
N ARG A 68 11.50 -1.93 1.75
CA ARG A 68 10.09 -1.98 1.33
C ARG A 68 9.16 -1.75 2.52
N PRO A 69 9.02 -0.50 2.99
CA PRO A 69 8.17 -0.24 4.14
C PRO A 69 6.70 -0.46 3.77
N LYS A 70 5.98 -1.17 4.65
CA LYS A 70 4.57 -1.51 4.50
C LYS A 70 3.74 -0.78 5.55
N SER A 71 2.72 -0.09 5.07
CA SER A 71 1.77 0.69 5.87
C SER A 71 0.35 0.17 5.74
N CYS A 72 -0.49 0.48 6.71
CA CYS A 72 -1.85 -0.04 6.82
C CYS A 72 -2.85 1.03 7.26
N CYS A 73 -4.10 0.89 6.84
CA CYS A 73 -5.22 1.74 7.24
C CYS A 73 -6.55 0.98 7.18
N TYR A 74 -7.50 1.35 8.04
CA TYR A 74 -8.75 0.61 8.29
C TYR A 74 -10.01 1.36 7.78
N THR A 75 -9.81 2.34 6.91
CA THR A 75 -10.88 3.22 6.39
C THR A 75 -11.01 3.08 4.88
N ASP A 76 -12.21 3.31 4.36
CA ASP A 76 -12.45 3.29 2.92
C ASP A 76 -11.57 4.30 2.18
N LEU A 77 -10.90 3.85 1.13
CA LEU A 77 -10.14 4.65 0.16
C LEU A 77 -9.03 5.53 0.75
N CYS A 78 -8.34 5.01 1.77
CA CYS A 78 -6.94 5.35 1.99
C CYS A 78 -6.05 4.70 0.88
#